data_AF-A4TZL8-F1
#
_entry.id   AF-A4TZL8-F1
#
_cell.length_a   1.000
_cell.length_b   1.000
_cell.length_c   1.000
_cell.angle_alpha   90.00
_cell.angle_beta   90.00
_cell.angle_gamma   90.00
#
_symmetry.space_group_name_H-M   'P 1'
#
loop_
_entity.id
_entity.type
_entity.pdbx_description
1 polymer ?
#
loop_
_entity_poly.entity_id
_entity_poly.type
_entity_poly.pdbx_seq_one_letter_code
_entity_poly.pdbx_strand_id
1 'polypeptide(L)'
;MSDQTPPDQDAAVAKAAASQRRVSLRSLFLDPNNYRIIHEPDQKQVLDSEVKNRDVMQRTMRLLCGDKNQNIQDLMESFKANGYLRVDQILVRELPDSGFLVVEGNRRVATLKFLQQEYESKGIDLGQLDPEIFSRCDGIVYSRVDNGEPIAAVTDIRRAAVFEIGRIMRNNGISAFAEAVARSSSNCLQ
;
A
#
# COMPACT_ATOMS: atom_id res chain seq x y z
N MET A 1 -13.47 -20.94 49.88
CA MET A 1 -12.21 -20.17 49.70
C MET A 1 -12.03 -20.00 48.22
N SER A 2 -11.96 -18.74 47.81
CA SER A 2 -12.39 -18.24 46.51
C SER A 2 -11.43 -18.64 45.38
N ASP A 3 -12.04 -19.21 44.35
CA ASP A 3 -11.53 -19.32 42.99
C ASP A 3 -11.26 -17.92 42.43
N GLN A 4 -10.00 -17.62 42.12
CA GLN A 4 -9.61 -16.43 41.35
C GLN A 4 -8.42 -16.78 40.45
N THR A 5 -8.75 -17.23 39.24
CA THR A 5 -7.92 -17.11 38.05
C THR A 5 -7.48 -15.64 37.88
N PRO A 6 -6.21 -15.35 37.53
CA PRO A 6 -5.79 -13.97 37.27
C PRO A 6 -6.60 -13.40 36.09
N PRO A 7 -7.03 -12.13 36.16
CA PRO A 7 -7.73 -11.48 35.06
C PRO A 7 -6.77 -11.29 33.89
N ASP A 8 -7.25 -11.64 32.69
CA ASP A 8 -6.62 -11.38 31.41
C ASP A 8 -6.12 -9.92 31.34
N GLN A 9 -4.81 -9.74 31.45
CA GLN A 9 -4.16 -8.46 31.24
C GLN A 9 -4.08 -8.18 29.74
N ASP A 10 -4.99 -7.32 29.29
CA ASP A 10 -4.75 -6.31 28.27
C ASP A 10 -4.13 -6.79 26.95
N ALA A 11 -4.84 -7.67 26.25
CA ALA A 11 -4.81 -7.67 24.77
C ALA A 11 -5.57 -6.45 24.24
N ALA A 12 -5.10 -5.23 24.55
CA ALA A 12 -5.50 -4.01 23.88
C ALA A 12 -4.87 -4.02 22.47
N VAL A 13 -5.35 -4.93 21.62
CA VAL A 13 -4.95 -5.03 20.22
C VAL A 13 -5.30 -3.70 19.56
N ALA A 14 -4.25 -2.94 19.23
CA ALA A 14 -4.33 -1.69 18.51
C ALA A 14 -5.30 -1.84 17.33
N LYS A 15 -6.45 -1.19 17.42
CA LYS A 15 -7.48 -1.25 16.39
C LYS A 15 -7.07 -0.31 15.26
N ALA A 16 -6.08 -0.71 14.46
CA ALA A 16 -5.76 -0.01 13.22
C ALA A 16 -7.02 0.09 12.37
N ALA A 17 -7.54 1.30 12.20
CA ALA A 17 -8.72 1.54 11.37
C ALA A 17 -8.27 1.55 9.90
N ALA A 18 -8.38 0.40 9.24
CA ALA A 18 -8.20 0.31 7.81
C ALA A 18 -9.49 0.80 7.13
N SER A 19 -9.41 1.90 6.39
CA SER A 19 -10.54 2.42 5.62
C SER A 19 -10.20 2.41 4.13
N GLN A 20 -11.07 1.82 3.32
CA GLN A 20 -10.94 1.91 1.87
C GLN A 20 -11.35 3.33 1.46
N ARG A 21 -10.42 4.07 0.84
CA ARG A 21 -10.64 5.45 0.40
C ARG A 21 -10.15 5.61 -1.03
N ARG A 22 -10.88 6.43 -1.79
CA ARG A 22 -10.40 6.91 -3.08
C ARG A 22 -9.37 7.99 -2.83
N VAL A 23 -8.14 7.75 -3.26
CA VAL A 23 -7.00 8.63 -3.08
C VAL A 23 -6.50 9.10 -4.43
N SER A 24 -6.06 10.36 -4.51
CA SER A 24 -5.48 10.89 -5.75
C SER A 24 -4.03 10.43 -5.88
N LEU A 25 -3.58 10.14 -7.09
CA LEU A 25 -2.19 9.72 -7.34
C LEU A 25 -1.17 10.81 -6.95
N ARG A 26 -1.60 12.07 -6.98
CA ARG A 26 -0.81 13.24 -6.55
C ARG A 26 -0.55 13.26 -5.05
N SER A 27 -1.49 12.78 -4.24
CA SER A 27 -1.36 12.69 -2.78
C SER A 27 -0.59 11.46 -2.29
N LEU A 28 -0.25 10.53 -3.20
CA LEU A 28 0.51 9.32 -2.89
C LEU A 28 2.02 9.56 -3.04
N PHE A 29 2.76 9.24 -1.99
CA PHE A 29 4.21 9.28 -1.91
C PHE A 29 4.77 7.86 -1.93
N LEU A 30 5.82 7.64 -2.73
CA LEU A 30 6.50 6.35 -2.80
C LEU A 30 7.41 6.18 -1.58
N ASP A 31 7.59 4.94 -1.13
CA ASP A 31 8.46 4.62 -0.02
C ASP A 31 9.94 4.50 -0.45
N PRO A 32 10.84 5.40 0.01
CA PRO A 32 12.27 5.34 -0.29
C PRO A 32 13.02 4.21 0.44
N ASN A 33 12.41 3.60 1.46
CA ASN A 33 12.99 2.49 2.21
C ASN A 33 12.40 1.14 1.77
N ASN A 34 11.81 1.07 0.57
CA ASN A 34 11.18 -0.14 0.10
C ASN A 34 12.20 -1.27 -0.10
N TYR A 35 11.87 -2.48 0.36
CA TYR A 35 12.71 -3.67 0.21
C TYR A 35 13.09 -4.02 -1.24
N ARG A 36 12.40 -3.47 -2.24
CA ARG A 36 12.78 -3.65 -3.66
C ARG A 36 14.01 -2.84 -4.08
N ILE A 37 14.36 -1.80 -3.34
CA ILE A 37 15.47 -0.89 -3.66
C ILE A 37 16.60 -0.94 -2.64
N ILE A 38 16.46 -1.68 -1.52
CA ILE A 38 17.50 -1.79 -0.48
C ILE A 38 18.82 -2.40 -0.97
N HIS A 39 18.79 -3.14 -2.08
CA HIS A 39 19.97 -3.76 -2.67
C HIS A 39 20.70 -2.84 -3.66
N GLU A 40 20.12 -1.68 -3.99
CA GLU A 40 20.72 -0.72 -4.89
C GLU A 40 21.84 0.05 -4.19
N PRO A 41 23.02 0.22 -4.80
CA PRO A 41 24.15 0.95 -4.20
C PRO A 41 23.81 2.42 -3.97
N ASP A 42 22.90 2.96 -4.80
CA ASP A 42 22.36 4.30 -4.69
C ASP A 42 21.13 4.35 -3.75
N GLN A 43 20.93 3.39 -2.85
CA GLN A 43 19.89 3.53 -1.82
C GLN A 43 20.46 4.23 -0.58
N LYS A 44 19.74 5.24 -0.09
CA LYS A 44 19.99 5.85 1.22
C LYS A 44 18.74 5.66 2.06
N GLN A 45 18.92 5.38 3.35
CA GLN A 45 17.80 5.43 4.28
C GLN A 45 17.33 6.87 4.44
N VAL A 46 16.01 7.05 4.34
CA VAL A 46 15.38 8.37 4.41
C VAL A 46 14.34 8.36 5.53
N LEU A 47 14.29 9.44 6.31
CA LEU A 47 13.29 9.59 7.37
C LEU A 47 11.91 9.95 6.78
N ASP A 48 10.83 9.59 7.47
CA ASP A 48 9.46 9.90 7.07
C ASP A 48 9.23 11.39 6.75
N SER A 49 9.92 12.28 7.46
CA SER A 49 9.87 13.74 7.26
C SER A 49 10.46 14.18 5.91
N GLU A 50 11.40 13.42 5.37
CA GLU A 50 12.13 13.74 4.14
C GLU A 50 11.53 13.07 2.90
N VAL A 51 10.57 12.16 3.05
CA VAL A 51 9.88 11.47 1.94
C VAL A 51 9.24 12.47 0.97
N LYS A 52 8.77 13.62 1.47
CA LYS A 52 8.15 14.67 0.65
C LYS A 52 9.14 15.44 -0.21
N ASN A 53 10.44 15.31 0.04
CA ASN A 53 11.44 16.01 -0.74
C ASN A 53 11.40 15.51 -2.21
N ARG A 54 11.35 16.46 -3.14
CA ARG A 54 11.30 16.17 -4.58
C ARG A 54 12.51 15.35 -5.03
N ASP A 55 13.69 15.62 -4.49
CA ASP A 55 14.92 14.93 -4.88
C ASP A 55 14.90 13.47 -4.43
N VAL A 56 14.43 13.22 -3.19
CA VAL A 56 14.22 11.87 -2.66
C VAL A 56 13.21 11.14 -3.53
N MET A 57 12.05 11.73 -3.79
CA MET A 57 10.98 11.11 -4.56
C MET A 57 11.42 10.77 -5.99
N GLN A 58 12.15 11.68 -6.65
CA GLN A 58 12.66 11.46 -8.01
C GLN A 58 13.69 10.33 -8.04
N ARG A 59 14.58 10.26 -7.03
CA ARG A 59 15.52 9.16 -6.87
C ARG A 59 14.80 7.84 -6.64
N THR A 60 13.86 7.79 -5.71
CA THR A 60 13.05 6.60 -5.41
C THR A 60 12.31 6.12 -6.65
N MET A 61 11.71 7.03 -7.41
CA MET A 61 11.05 6.72 -8.68
C MET A 61 12.04 6.08 -9.67
N ARG A 62 13.24 6.65 -9.84
CA ARG A 62 14.26 6.10 -10.74
C ARG A 62 14.67 4.69 -10.32
N LEU A 63 14.92 4.46 -9.03
CA LEU A 63 15.30 3.14 -8.50
C LEU A 63 14.16 2.12 -8.68
N LEU A 64 12.92 2.52 -8.42
CA LEU A 64 11.74 1.64 -8.58
C LEU A 64 11.46 1.29 -10.03
N CYS A 65 11.63 2.22 -10.97
CA CYS A 65 11.51 1.95 -12.39
C CYS A 65 12.68 1.09 -12.91
N GLY A 66 13.85 1.23 -12.30
CA GLY A 66 15.09 0.62 -12.76
C GLY A 66 15.59 1.23 -14.08
N ASP A 67 16.72 0.72 -14.56
CA ASP A 67 17.29 1.20 -15.83
C ASP A 67 16.35 0.87 -16.99
N LYS A 68 16.00 1.89 -17.78
CA LYS A 68 15.06 1.79 -18.91
C LYS A 68 13.68 1.21 -18.55
N ASN A 69 13.23 1.43 -17.30
CA ASN A 69 11.91 1.01 -16.81
C ASN A 69 11.71 -0.52 -16.73
N GLN A 70 12.77 -1.32 -16.74
CA GLN A 70 12.67 -2.78 -16.73
C GLN A 70 11.84 -3.33 -15.56
N ASN A 71 11.87 -2.66 -14.41
CA ASN A 71 11.13 -3.09 -13.23
C ASN A 71 9.62 -2.78 -13.28
N ILE A 72 9.15 -2.04 -14.30
CA ILE A 72 7.73 -1.68 -14.43
C ILE A 72 7.13 -2.03 -15.79
N GLN A 73 7.91 -2.56 -16.74
CA GLN A 73 7.45 -2.90 -18.10
C GLN A 73 6.29 -3.91 -18.09
N ASP A 74 6.39 -4.96 -17.28
CA ASP A 74 5.35 -5.96 -17.06
C ASP A 74 4.02 -5.33 -16.62
N LEU A 75 4.07 -4.41 -15.64
CA LEU A 75 2.90 -3.71 -15.13
C LEU A 75 2.36 -2.70 -16.15
N MET A 76 3.23 -2.05 -16.92
CA MET A 76 2.82 -1.13 -17.99
C MET A 76 2.02 -1.88 -19.06
N GLU A 77 2.55 -3.00 -19.54
CA GLU A 77 1.88 -3.84 -20.54
C GLU A 77 0.57 -4.39 -20.00
N SER A 78 0.56 -4.90 -18.77
CA SER A 78 -0.65 -5.40 -18.12
C SER A 78 -1.72 -4.31 -17.97
N PHE A 79 -1.35 -3.10 -17.55
CA PHE A 79 -2.30 -1.99 -17.42
C PHE A 79 -2.85 -1.54 -18.76
N LYS A 80 -2.04 -1.51 -19.81
CA LYS A 80 -2.50 -1.16 -21.16
C LYS A 80 -3.40 -2.23 -21.77
N ALA A 81 -3.12 -3.50 -21.50
CA ALA A 81 -3.87 -4.63 -22.06
C ALA A 81 -5.18 -4.91 -21.31
N ASN A 82 -5.16 -4.86 -19.97
CA ASN A 82 -6.28 -5.28 -19.12
C ASN A 82 -6.96 -4.13 -18.35
N GLY A 83 -6.38 -2.92 -18.39
CA GLY A 83 -6.77 -1.83 -17.51
C GLY A 83 -6.27 -1.99 -16.07
N TYR A 84 -6.71 -1.09 -15.19
CA TYR A 84 -6.35 -1.16 -13.78
C TYR A 84 -7.21 -2.19 -13.04
N LEU A 85 -6.60 -3.32 -12.65
CA LEU A 85 -7.25 -4.35 -11.86
C LEU A 85 -7.37 -3.92 -10.38
N ARG A 86 -8.60 -3.88 -9.87
CA ARG A 86 -8.91 -3.54 -8.46
C ARG A 86 -8.61 -4.67 -7.46
N VAL A 87 -8.19 -5.84 -7.96
CA VAL A 87 -7.92 -7.03 -7.14
C VAL A 87 -6.75 -6.79 -6.20
N ASP A 88 -5.68 -6.22 -6.74
CA ASP A 88 -4.51 -5.84 -5.94
C ASP A 88 -4.80 -4.46 -5.33
N GLN A 89 -4.89 -4.40 -4.00
CA GLN A 89 -5.18 -3.14 -3.32
C GLN A 89 -3.87 -2.44 -2.95
N ILE A 90 -3.82 -1.11 -3.11
CA ILE A 90 -2.67 -0.30 -2.70
C ILE A 90 -2.82 0.02 -1.22
N LEU A 91 -1.82 -0.37 -0.41
CA LEU A 91 -1.82 -0.07 1.02
C LEU A 91 -1.05 1.20 1.27
N VAL A 92 -1.70 2.17 1.91
CA VAL A 92 -1.09 3.46 2.23
C VAL A 92 -1.25 3.81 3.70
N ARG A 93 -0.22 4.44 4.25
CA ARG A 93 -0.19 4.98 5.59
C ARG A 93 -0.36 6.49 5.54
N GLU A 94 -1.14 7.05 6.44
CA GLU A 94 -1.27 8.50 6.57
C GLU A 94 0.01 9.13 7.12
N LEU A 95 0.50 10.19 6.47
CA LEU A 95 1.61 11.01 6.95
C LEU A 95 1.09 12.16 7.82
N PRO A 96 1.81 12.57 8.86
CA PRO A 96 1.38 13.63 9.78
C PRO A 96 1.14 14.98 9.08
N ASP A 97 1.94 15.29 8.06
CA ASP A 97 1.92 16.59 7.39
C ASP A 97 0.95 16.67 6.19
N SER A 98 -0.09 15.84 6.13
CA SER A 98 -0.97 15.62 4.98
C SER A 98 -0.31 14.87 3.81
N GLY A 99 -0.99 13.84 3.32
CA GLY A 99 -0.51 12.93 2.28
C GLY A 99 -0.44 11.48 2.74
N PHE A 100 -0.18 10.59 1.79
CA PHE A 100 -0.20 9.15 2.03
C PHE A 100 1.11 8.51 1.57
N LEU A 101 1.78 7.76 2.45
CA LEU A 101 2.94 6.95 2.10
C LEU A 101 2.50 5.57 1.64
N VAL A 102 2.96 5.14 0.48
CA VAL A 102 2.65 3.81 -0.06
C VAL A 102 3.51 2.76 0.64
N VAL A 103 2.87 1.91 1.43
CA VAL A 103 3.55 0.80 2.12
C VAL A 103 3.64 -0.42 1.20
N GLU A 104 2.53 -0.72 0.50
CA GLU A 104 2.46 -1.83 -0.45
C GLU A 104 1.88 -1.37 -1.78
N GLY A 105 2.41 -1.92 -2.88
CA GLY A 105 2.05 -1.48 -4.23
C GLY A 105 2.92 -0.37 -4.78
N ASN A 106 4.12 -0.13 -4.20
CA ASN A 106 5.07 0.89 -4.67
C ASN A 106 5.37 0.82 -6.18
N ARG A 107 5.60 -0.39 -6.73
CA ARG A 107 5.79 -0.58 -8.17
C ARG A 107 4.58 -0.14 -8.99
N ARG A 108 3.36 -0.46 -8.54
CA ARG A 108 2.12 -0.12 -9.25
C ARG A 108 1.86 1.38 -9.24
N VAL A 109 2.05 2.03 -8.09
CA VAL A 109 1.95 3.49 -7.98
C VAL A 109 3.02 4.18 -8.82
N ALA A 110 4.25 3.66 -8.83
CA ALA A 110 5.32 4.14 -9.70
C ALA A 110 4.94 4.00 -11.19
N THR A 111 4.46 2.83 -11.62
CA THR A 111 3.96 2.61 -12.98
C THR A 111 2.85 3.61 -13.35
N LEU A 112 1.87 3.81 -12.47
CA LEU A 112 0.78 4.77 -12.72
C LEU A 112 1.32 6.20 -12.85
N LYS A 113 2.25 6.62 -11.99
CA LYS A 113 2.88 7.95 -12.06
C LYS A 113 3.68 8.11 -13.35
N PHE A 114 4.39 7.06 -13.77
CA PHE A 114 5.14 7.05 -15.03
C PHE A 114 4.20 7.18 -16.23
N LEU A 115 3.13 6.38 -16.28
CA LEU A 115 2.13 6.44 -17.34
C LEU A 115 1.41 7.79 -17.39
N GLN A 116 1.09 8.38 -16.23
CA GLN A 116 0.53 9.73 -16.16
C GLN A 116 1.49 10.76 -16.79
N GLN A 117 2.78 10.73 -16.41
CA GLN A 117 3.77 11.66 -16.94
C GLN A 117 3.94 11.50 -18.46
N GLU A 118 4.00 10.27 -18.95
CA GLU A 118 4.13 9.99 -20.38
C GLU A 118 2.86 10.39 -21.16
N TYR A 119 1.68 10.20 -20.57
CA TYR A 119 0.42 10.64 -21.14
C TYR A 119 0.35 12.16 -21.25
N GLU A 120 0.68 12.87 -20.18
CA GLU A 120 0.68 14.34 -20.14
C GLU A 120 1.78 14.95 -21.03
N SER A 121 2.97 14.33 -21.10
CA SER A 121 4.12 14.90 -21.82
C SER A 121 4.19 14.52 -23.30
N LYS A 122 3.84 13.28 -23.64
CA LYS A 122 4.01 12.70 -24.99
C LYS A 122 2.69 12.31 -25.65
N GLY A 123 1.57 12.39 -24.93
CA GLY A 123 0.27 11.98 -25.46
C GLY A 123 0.21 10.50 -25.83
N ILE A 124 0.90 9.63 -25.07
CA ILE A 124 0.92 8.19 -25.36
C ILE A 124 -0.48 7.59 -25.25
N ASP A 125 -0.76 6.55 -26.03
CA ASP A 125 -1.97 5.78 -25.85
C ASP A 125 -1.88 4.91 -24.58
N LEU A 126 -2.94 4.99 -23.77
CA LEU A 126 -3.14 4.25 -22.53
C LEU A 126 -3.84 2.90 -22.75
N GLY A 127 -4.35 2.64 -23.97
CA GLY A 127 -5.03 1.40 -24.29
C GLY A 127 -6.32 1.24 -23.50
N GLN A 128 -6.44 0.15 -22.74
CA GLN A 128 -7.61 -0.15 -21.89
C GLN A 128 -7.56 0.56 -20.52
N LEU A 129 -6.52 1.35 -20.24
CA LEU A 129 -6.39 2.06 -18.97
C LEU A 129 -7.20 3.37 -19.00
N ASP A 130 -8.19 3.47 -18.12
CA ASP A 130 -9.00 4.68 -17.94
C ASP A 130 -8.17 5.81 -17.27
N PRO A 131 -8.03 7.00 -17.89
CA PRO A 131 -7.34 8.15 -17.30
C PRO A 131 -7.90 8.60 -15.95
N GLU A 132 -9.16 8.30 -15.63
CA GLU A 132 -9.77 8.66 -14.34
C GLU A 132 -9.01 8.06 -13.14
N ILE A 133 -8.30 6.94 -13.34
CA ILE A 133 -7.53 6.26 -12.28
C ILE A 133 -6.44 7.15 -11.68
N PHE A 134 -5.89 8.09 -12.45
CA PHE A 134 -4.89 9.04 -11.97
C PHE A 134 -5.47 10.01 -10.94
N SER A 135 -6.75 10.33 -11.07
CA SER A 135 -7.48 11.22 -10.16
C SER A 135 -8.10 10.44 -9.00
N ARG A 136 -8.59 9.22 -9.25
CA ARG A 136 -9.33 8.40 -8.29
C ARG A 136 -8.76 6.98 -8.29
N CYS A 137 -7.69 6.78 -7.52
CA CYS A 137 -7.14 5.45 -7.30
C CYS A 137 -7.75 4.84 -6.03
N ASP A 138 -8.13 3.57 -6.09
CA ASP A 138 -8.61 2.85 -4.92
C ASP A 138 -7.41 2.45 -4.04
N GLY A 139 -7.41 2.89 -2.78
CA GLY A 139 -6.38 2.54 -1.81
C GLY A 139 -6.98 2.23 -0.44
N ILE A 140 -6.29 1.40 0.33
CA ILE A 140 -6.60 1.21 1.74
C ILE A 140 -5.72 2.14 2.54
N VAL A 141 -6.35 3.06 3.24
CA VAL A 141 -5.69 4.01 4.14
C VAL A 141 -5.69 3.45 5.55
N TYR A 142 -4.51 3.35 6.14
CA TYR A 142 -4.31 3.12 7.56
C TYR A 142 -4.12 4.46 8.25
N SER A 143 -5.07 4.82 9.11
CA SER A 143 -4.89 5.91 10.06
C SER A 143 -4.32 5.35 11.37
N ARG A 144 -3.39 6.10 11.96
CA ARG A 144 -2.93 5.85 13.32
C ARG A 144 -4.07 6.24 14.26
N VAL A 145 -4.54 5.31 15.09
CA VAL A 145 -5.32 5.67 16.29
C VAL A 145 -4.34 5.92 17.43
N ASP A 146 -4.56 7.02 18.14
CA ASP A 146 -3.62 7.85 18.93
C ASP A 146 -2.87 7.23 20.11
N ASN A 147 -2.64 5.91 20.18
CA ASN A 147 -1.99 5.31 21.35
C ASN A 147 -0.50 5.01 21.17
N GLY A 148 0.27 5.97 20.63
CA GLY A 148 1.72 6.10 20.83
C GLY A 148 2.67 5.08 20.21
N GLU A 149 2.25 3.84 19.93
CA GLU A 149 3.12 2.81 19.35
C GLU A 149 3.18 2.96 17.81
N PRO A 150 4.37 2.93 17.18
CA PRO A 150 4.47 2.82 15.73
C PRO A 150 3.94 1.44 15.32
N ILE A 151 3.16 1.35 14.24
CA ILE A 151 2.86 0.04 13.62
C ILE A 151 4.19 -0.45 13.05
N ALA A 152 4.93 -1.23 13.84
CA ALA A 152 6.36 -1.45 13.66
C ALA A 152 6.69 -2.38 12.48
N ALA A 153 5.71 -3.02 11.87
CA ALA A 153 5.97 -3.90 10.74
C ALA A 153 4.90 -3.84 9.65
N VAL A 154 5.36 -3.84 8.40
CA VAL A 154 4.53 -4.06 7.19
C VAL A 154 3.69 -5.35 7.32
N THR A 155 4.18 -6.34 8.07
CA THR A 155 3.47 -7.58 8.42
C THR A 155 2.25 -7.35 9.31
N ASP A 156 2.32 -6.43 10.27
CA ASP A 156 1.19 -6.09 11.14
C ASP A 156 0.13 -5.30 10.37
N ILE A 157 0.57 -4.44 9.44
CA ILE A 157 -0.32 -3.75 8.50
C ILE A 157 -1.05 -4.76 7.63
N ARG A 158 -0.35 -5.75 7.05
CA ARG A 158 -0.99 -6.83 6.27
C ARG A 158 -1.97 -7.66 7.09
N ARG A 159 -1.61 -8.01 8.33
CA ARG A 159 -2.48 -8.82 9.21
C ARG A 159 -3.74 -8.05 9.62
N ALA A 160 -3.60 -6.76 9.94
CA ALA A 160 -4.73 -5.87 10.21
C ALA A 160 -5.59 -5.63 8.95
N ALA A 161 -4.97 -5.42 7.78
CA ALA A 161 -5.63 -5.30 6.48
C ALA A 161 -6.56 -6.47 6.21
N VAL A 162 -6.00 -7.67 6.29
CA VAL A 162 -6.68 -8.92 6.00
C VAL A 162 -7.84 -9.13 6.97
N PHE A 163 -7.64 -8.80 8.25
CA PHE A 163 -8.67 -8.92 9.27
C PHE A 163 -9.82 -7.93 9.05
N GLU A 164 -9.53 -6.66 8.73
CA GLU A 164 -10.55 -5.63 8.54
C GLU A 164 -11.28 -5.80 7.19
N ILE A 165 -10.58 -6.14 6.11
CA ILE A 165 -11.20 -6.53 4.83
C ILE A 165 -12.11 -7.74 5.05
N GLY A 166 -11.66 -8.75 5.79
CA GLY A 166 -12.48 -9.91 6.16
C GLY A 166 -13.73 -9.53 6.97
N ARG A 167 -13.61 -8.54 7.86
CA ARG A 167 -14.75 -7.97 8.63
C ARG A 167 -15.73 -7.22 7.73
N ILE A 168 -15.23 -6.38 6.80
CA ILE A 168 -16.05 -5.66 5.82
C ILE A 168 -16.78 -6.64 4.89
N MET A 169 -16.08 -7.68 4.40
CA MET A 169 -16.67 -8.69 3.51
C MET A 169 -17.75 -9.53 4.22
N ARG A 170 -17.57 -9.86 5.51
CA ARG A 170 -18.60 -10.53 6.33
C ARG A 170 -19.86 -9.67 6.51
N ASN A 171 -19.68 -8.37 6.78
CA ASN A 171 -20.81 -7.45 6.94
C ASN A 171 -21.59 -7.22 5.63
N ASN A 172 -20.96 -7.41 4.48
CA ASN A 172 -21.60 -7.31 3.15
C ASN A 172 -22.13 -8.66 2.62
N GLY A 173 -22.18 -9.72 3.44
CA GLY A 173 -22.79 -11.00 3.07
C GLY A 173 -21.98 -11.88 2.11
N ILE A 174 -20.70 -11.56 1.87
CA ILE A 174 -19.81 -12.35 1.00
C ILE A 174 -19.10 -13.40 1.85
N SER A 175 -19.80 -14.47 2.24
CA SER A 175 -19.30 -15.45 3.21
C SER A 175 -18.21 -16.39 2.69
N ALA A 176 -18.16 -16.65 1.38
CA ALA A 176 -17.33 -17.71 0.81
C ALA A 176 -15.81 -17.41 0.79
N PHE A 177 -15.41 -16.13 0.79
CA PHE A 177 -13.98 -15.74 0.72
C PHE A 177 -13.34 -15.51 2.09
N ALA A 178 -14.14 -15.16 3.11
CA ALA A 178 -13.64 -14.89 4.46
C ALA A 178 -13.00 -16.13 5.10
N GLU A 179 -13.48 -17.33 4.77
CA GLU A 179 -12.96 -18.59 5.31
C GLU A 179 -11.64 -19.01 4.65
N ALA A 180 -11.47 -18.75 3.35
CA ALA A 180 -10.23 -19.04 2.62
C ALA A 180 -9.06 -18.15 3.08
N VAL A 181 -9.35 -16.88 3.35
CA VAL A 181 -8.37 -15.90 3.82
C VAL A 181 -7.94 -16.17 5.27
N ALA A 182 -8.85 -16.65 6.12
CA ALA A 182 -8.51 -17.07 7.49
C ALA A 182 -7.58 -18.30 7.51
N ARG A 183 -7.78 -19.27 6.62
CA ARG A 183 -6.96 -20.50 6.54
C ARG A 183 -5.54 -20.26 6.02
N SER A 184 -5.34 -19.30 5.12
CA SER A 184 -4.00 -18.95 4.60
C SER A 184 -3.08 -18.38 5.69
N SER A 185 -3.65 -17.71 6.70
CA SER A 185 -2.91 -17.10 7.81
C SER A 185 -2.39 -18.13 8.83
N SER A 186 -2.94 -19.34 8.85
CA SER A 186 -2.53 -20.40 9.78
C SER A 186 -1.34 -21.23 9.29
N ASN A 187 -1.03 -21.22 7.98
CA ASN A 187 0.01 -22.05 7.39
C ASN A 187 1.41 -21.40 7.32
N CYS A 188 1.59 -20.19 7.86
CA CYS A 188 2.87 -19.49 7.88
C CYS A 188 3.61 -19.65 9.23
N LEU A 189 3.24 -20.66 10.03
CA LEU A 189 3.74 -20.90 11.38
C LEU A 189 4.38 -22.28 11.57
N GLN A 190 4.89 -22.88 10.48
CA GLN A 190 5.83 -24.01 10.54
C GLN A 190 7.12 -23.67 9.82
#